data_AF-A0A8T5GLA2-F1
#
_entry.id   AF-A0A8T5GLA2-F1
#
_cell.length_a   1.000
_cell.length_b   1.000
_cell.length_c   1.000
_cell.angle_alpha   90.00
_cell.angle_beta   90.00
_cell.angle_gamma   90.00
#
_symmetry.space_group_name_H-M   'P 1'
#
loop_
_entity.id
_entity.type
_entity.pdbx_description
1 polymer ?
#
loop_
_entity_poly.entity_id
_entity_poly.type
_entity_poly.pdbx_seq_one_letter_code
_entity_poly.pdbx_strand_id
1 'polypeptide(L)'
;MKGVLVGTDYVKDIDGSFKVLEINTSIGLTWNNASNYFLTSALDPIISGSSYTEAHLIRTSLQNSHTNDLSASFSDENMSVNAEALLIEYLTGSGMTVTLHNAANGIVPDVEDADNKFILRQAYDQTAVFDETYCKDNFKFLKTVYDQDNNAIPKTFIPNTGSAASFTFDSIGSTVRDNGAYPNYLIKERYPTTDYSSYPKIYKAADTFAVTALKNGLQENEYLQEYVLDSSSLVDGKLPTYRTIELLYGSSLDKVNMTKGQVLTTLSPLGSSIDLDDNNEVQVWDRAKMIHK
;
A
#
# COMPACT_ATOMS: atom_id res chain seq x y z
N MET A 1 -10.02 -22.06 8.78
CA MET A 1 -10.16 -20.58 8.74
C MET A 1 -9.21 -20.01 7.71
N LYS A 2 -9.73 -19.17 6.81
CA LYS A 2 -8.97 -18.48 5.76
C LYS A 2 -8.80 -17.01 6.11
N GLY A 3 -7.56 -16.52 5.99
CA GLY A 3 -7.24 -15.10 6.09
C GLY A 3 -6.23 -14.66 5.04
N VAL A 4 -6.26 -13.38 4.70
CA VAL A 4 -5.34 -12.74 3.76
C VAL A 4 -4.66 -11.55 4.42
N LEU A 5 -3.33 -11.46 4.26
CA LEU A 5 -2.57 -10.28 4.66
C LEU A 5 -2.78 -9.18 3.63
N VAL A 6 -3.19 -8.02 4.11
CA VAL A 6 -3.38 -6.81 3.33
C VAL A 6 -2.49 -5.71 3.87
N GLY A 7 -1.87 -4.95 2.98
CA GLY A 7 -1.13 -3.74 3.33
C GLY A 7 -1.93 -2.52 2.90
N THR A 8 -2.13 -1.57 3.80
CA THR A 8 -2.78 -0.30 3.48
C THR A 8 -1.77 0.82 3.63
N ASP A 9 -1.63 1.63 2.59
CA ASP A 9 -0.73 2.77 2.55
C ASP A 9 -1.47 4.06 2.79
N TYR A 10 -0.85 4.93 3.58
CA TYR A 10 -1.39 6.21 4.00
C TYR A 10 -0.35 7.31 3.85
N VAL A 11 -0.85 8.52 3.59
CA VAL A 11 -0.11 9.76 3.76
C VAL A 11 -0.72 10.58 4.90
N LYS A 12 0.10 11.28 5.66
CA LYS A 12 -0.37 12.19 6.70
C LYS A 12 -0.44 13.61 6.13
N ASP A 13 -1.60 14.24 6.23
CA ASP A 13 -1.78 15.63 5.78
C ASP A 13 -1.36 16.63 6.86
N ILE A 14 -1.26 17.90 6.49
CA ILE A 14 -0.79 19.00 7.36
C ILE A 14 -1.69 19.24 8.57
N ASP A 15 -2.94 18.80 8.52
CA ASP A 15 -3.90 18.84 9.64
C ASP A 15 -3.73 17.67 10.62
N GLY A 16 -2.79 16.76 10.34
CA GLY A 16 -2.51 15.57 11.11
C GLY A 16 -3.38 14.36 10.78
N SER A 17 -4.36 14.49 9.89
CA SER A 17 -5.21 13.37 9.45
C SER A 17 -4.46 12.44 8.50
N PHE A 18 -4.77 11.15 8.56
CA PHE A 18 -4.24 10.15 7.63
C PHE A 18 -5.20 9.96 6.47
N LYS A 19 -4.66 10.00 5.25
CA LYS A 19 -5.38 9.74 4.01
C LYS A 19 -4.90 8.44 3.41
N VAL A 20 -5.83 7.52 3.16
CA VAL A 20 -5.59 6.25 2.46
C VAL A 20 -5.19 6.52 1.02
N LEU A 21 -4.17 5.81 0.53
CA LEU A 21 -3.71 5.85 -0.85
C LEU A 21 -4.15 4.62 -1.64
N GLU A 22 -3.97 3.44 -1.07
CA GLU A 22 -4.23 2.15 -1.69
C GLU A 22 -4.23 1.02 -0.66
N ILE A 23 -4.81 -0.12 -1.03
CA ILE A 23 -4.75 -1.38 -0.30
C ILE A 23 -4.26 -2.48 -1.24
N ASN A 24 -3.37 -3.33 -0.77
CA ASN A 24 -2.70 -4.32 -1.61
C ASN A 24 -2.69 -5.70 -0.93
N THR A 25 -2.85 -6.76 -1.72
CA THR A 25 -2.38 -8.12 -1.39
C THR A 25 -1.03 -8.37 -2.08
N SER A 26 -0.42 -9.54 -1.88
CA SER A 26 0.96 -9.82 -2.33
C SER A 26 1.99 -8.79 -1.85
N ILE A 27 1.77 -8.24 -0.65
CA ILE A 27 2.60 -7.17 -0.09
C ILE A 27 4.02 -7.64 0.19
N GLY A 28 4.98 -6.75 -0.04
CA GLY A 28 6.35 -6.92 0.42
C GLY A 28 6.43 -6.76 1.94
N LEU A 29 7.11 -7.70 2.61
CA LEU A 29 7.43 -7.64 4.03
C LEU A 29 8.90 -7.25 4.19
N THR A 30 9.23 -6.03 3.76
CA THR A 30 10.60 -5.57 3.50
C THR A 30 11.24 -4.91 4.73
N TRP A 31 11.46 -5.70 5.79
CA TRP A 31 12.18 -5.27 6.98
C TRP A 31 13.56 -5.92 7.05
N ASN A 32 14.55 -5.17 7.53
CA ASN A 32 15.84 -5.77 7.86
C ASN A 32 15.68 -6.74 9.02
N ASN A 33 14.88 -6.38 10.04
CA ASN A 33 14.50 -7.30 11.10
C ASN A 33 12.99 -7.27 11.36
N ALA A 34 12.28 -8.31 10.89
CA ALA A 34 10.83 -8.41 11.01
C ALA A 34 10.33 -8.41 12.46
N SER A 35 11.13 -8.85 13.45
CA SER A 35 10.67 -8.91 14.85
C SER A 35 10.40 -7.54 15.47
N ASN A 36 10.95 -6.48 14.88
CA ASN A 36 10.71 -5.11 15.33
C ASN A 36 9.27 -4.67 15.03
N TYR A 37 8.72 -5.17 13.91
CA TYR A 37 7.49 -4.67 13.30
C TYR A 37 6.34 -5.67 13.31
N PHE A 38 6.61 -6.95 13.03
CA PHE A 38 5.62 -8.00 12.82
C PHE A 38 5.19 -8.62 14.15
N LEU A 39 3.88 -8.74 14.35
CA LEU A 39 3.25 -9.16 15.60
C LEU A 39 2.57 -10.51 15.43
N THR A 40 3.31 -11.61 15.56
CA THR A 40 2.72 -12.96 15.50
C THR A 40 1.70 -13.21 16.61
N SER A 41 1.91 -12.62 17.80
CA SER A 41 0.95 -12.66 18.92
C SER A 41 -0.41 -12.04 18.58
N ALA A 42 -0.52 -11.25 17.52
CA ALA A 42 -1.80 -10.76 17.07
C ALA A 42 -2.76 -11.90 16.66
N LEU A 43 -2.23 -13.09 16.35
CA LEU A 43 -3.02 -14.28 16.05
C LEU A 43 -3.57 -15.00 17.29
N ASP A 44 -3.16 -14.63 18.52
CA ASP A 44 -3.61 -15.29 19.75
C ASP A 44 -5.14 -15.39 19.85
N PRO A 45 -5.94 -14.33 19.55
CA PRO A 45 -7.40 -14.40 19.60
C PRO A 45 -8.02 -15.35 18.57
N ILE A 46 -7.29 -15.68 17.51
CA ILE A 46 -7.74 -16.57 16.43
C ILE A 46 -7.40 -18.03 16.74
N ILE A 47 -6.22 -18.26 17.31
CA ILE A 47 -5.65 -19.60 17.48
C ILE A 47 -5.96 -20.18 18.86
N SER A 48 -6.03 -19.34 19.90
CA SER A 48 -6.28 -19.80 21.27
C SER A 48 -7.65 -20.48 21.38
N GLY A 49 -7.65 -21.75 21.82
CA GLY A 49 -8.88 -22.55 21.97
C GLY A 49 -9.46 -23.08 20.65
N SER A 50 -8.75 -22.89 19.52
CA SER A 50 -9.11 -23.50 18.24
C SER A 50 -8.78 -25.00 18.20
N SER A 51 -9.32 -25.70 17.21
CA SER A 51 -9.00 -27.09 16.89
C SER A 51 -7.89 -27.22 15.82
N TYR A 52 -7.15 -26.15 15.53
CA TYR A 52 -6.17 -26.15 14.45
C TYR A 52 -4.96 -27.05 14.77
N THR A 53 -4.68 -27.99 13.87
CA THR A 53 -3.51 -28.88 13.93
C THR A 53 -2.60 -28.70 12.71
N GLU A 54 -3.10 -28.04 11.67
CA GLU A 54 -2.40 -27.78 10.41
C GLU A 54 -2.43 -26.29 10.11
N ALA A 55 -1.30 -25.73 9.68
CA ALA A 55 -1.20 -24.37 9.18
C ALA A 55 -0.68 -24.36 7.75
N HIS A 56 -1.39 -23.66 6.86
CA HIS A 56 -1.04 -23.51 5.45
C HIS A 56 -0.71 -22.05 5.17
N LEU A 57 0.55 -21.78 4.84
CA LEU A 57 1.01 -20.43 4.47
C LEU A 57 1.16 -20.35 2.97
N ILE A 58 0.38 -19.48 2.32
CA ILE A 58 0.38 -19.31 0.87
C ILE A 58 0.99 -17.96 0.49
N ARG A 59 2.10 -18.00 -0.23
CA ARG A 59 2.91 -16.81 -0.53
C ARG A 59 3.39 -16.76 -1.97
N THR A 60 3.69 -15.56 -2.44
CA THR A 60 4.58 -15.39 -3.60
C THR A 60 6.03 -15.50 -3.13
N SER A 61 6.97 -15.72 -4.06
CA SER A 61 8.40 -15.68 -3.72
C SER A 61 8.75 -14.28 -3.18
N LEU A 62 8.93 -14.17 -1.87
CA LEU A 62 9.44 -12.97 -1.21
C LEU A 62 10.95 -12.90 -1.47
N GLN A 63 11.36 -12.21 -2.55
CA GLN A 63 12.71 -11.66 -2.54
C GLN A 63 12.67 -10.44 -1.63
N ASN A 64 13.46 -10.45 -0.56
CA ASN A 64 13.71 -9.25 0.23
C ASN A 64 14.30 -8.18 -0.72
N SER A 65 13.49 -7.25 -1.20
CA SER A 65 14.04 -5.99 -1.66
C SER A 65 14.60 -5.32 -0.41
N HIS A 66 15.90 -5.05 -0.43
CA HIS A 66 16.60 -4.37 0.64
C HIS A 66 16.17 -2.90 0.60
N THR A 67 14.94 -2.61 0.98
CA THR A 67 14.48 -1.24 1.16
C THR A 67 14.86 -0.84 2.57
N ASN A 68 15.70 0.18 2.66
CA ASN A 68 16.23 0.81 3.87
C ASN A 68 15.19 0.89 4.99
N ASP A 69 15.19 -0.10 5.88
CA ASP A 69 14.58 0.00 7.19
C ASP A 69 15.27 1.19 7.89
N LEU A 70 14.57 2.32 8.04
CA LEU A 70 15.13 3.53 8.66
C LEU A 70 15.61 3.27 10.10
N SER A 71 15.08 2.23 10.75
CA SER A 71 15.51 1.82 12.09
C SER A 71 16.78 0.97 12.09
N ALA A 72 17.18 0.42 10.94
CA ALA A 72 18.34 -0.43 10.84
C ALA A 72 19.58 0.41 10.55
N SER A 73 20.50 0.39 11.51
CA SER A 73 21.87 0.81 11.25
C SER A 73 22.47 -0.14 10.20
N PHE A 74 23.38 0.33 9.33
CA PHE A 74 24.10 -0.56 8.38
C PHE A 74 24.82 -1.73 9.09
N SER A 75 25.04 -1.66 10.41
CA SER A 75 25.55 -2.75 11.25
C SER A 75 24.55 -3.87 11.56
N ASP A 76 23.25 -3.69 11.29
CA ASP A 76 22.19 -4.66 11.56
C ASP A 76 22.00 -5.71 10.45
N GLU A 77 22.84 -5.71 9.40
CA GLU A 77 22.83 -6.74 8.34
C GLU A 77 22.91 -8.18 8.91
N ASN A 78 23.49 -8.34 10.10
CA ASN A 78 23.61 -9.61 10.81
C ASN A 78 22.38 -10.04 11.63
N MET A 79 21.31 -9.23 11.71
CA MET A 79 20.09 -9.50 12.49
C MET A 79 18.85 -9.76 11.61
N SER A 80 19.05 -10.35 10.44
CA SER A 80 17.99 -10.64 9.48
C SER A 80 17.02 -11.71 9.99
N VAL A 81 15.90 -11.30 10.60
CA VAL A 81 14.76 -12.19 10.89
C VAL A 81 13.67 -11.94 9.87
N ASN A 82 13.26 -13.00 9.20
CA ASN A 82 12.19 -13.02 8.20
C ASN A 82 10.81 -13.18 8.89
N ALA A 83 9.79 -12.44 8.44
CA ALA A 83 8.41 -12.58 8.90
C ALA A 83 7.81 -13.99 8.71
N GLU A 84 8.15 -14.68 7.62
CA GLU A 84 7.79 -16.09 7.39
C GLU A 84 8.43 -17.00 8.45
N ALA A 85 9.69 -16.76 8.81
CA ALA A 85 10.35 -17.54 9.86
C ALA A 85 9.66 -17.33 11.22
N LEU A 86 9.30 -16.08 11.56
CA LEU A 86 8.54 -15.77 12.76
C LEU A 86 7.16 -16.45 12.77
N LEU A 87 6.45 -16.43 11.64
CA LEU A 87 5.16 -17.11 11.51
C LEU A 87 5.30 -18.63 11.68
N ILE A 88 6.27 -19.25 11.02
CA ILE A 88 6.52 -20.69 11.14
C ILE A 88 6.82 -21.05 12.60
N GLU A 89 7.75 -20.33 13.24
CA GLU A 89 8.13 -20.57 14.63
C GLU A 89 6.94 -20.47 15.57
N TYR A 90 6.16 -19.39 15.45
CA TYR A 90 4.97 -19.18 16.26
C TYR A 90 3.93 -20.29 16.05
N LEU A 91 3.58 -20.63 14.81
CA LEU A 91 2.56 -21.64 14.49
C LEU A 91 2.98 -23.05 14.92
N THR A 92 4.25 -23.42 14.72
CA THR A 92 4.79 -24.68 15.23
C THR A 92 4.82 -24.70 16.77
N GLY A 93 5.18 -23.58 17.40
CA GLY A 93 5.12 -23.40 18.85
C GLY A 93 3.70 -23.54 19.42
N SER A 94 2.68 -23.18 18.62
CA SER A 94 1.26 -23.40 18.93
C SER A 94 0.77 -24.84 18.65
N GLY A 95 1.67 -25.77 18.26
CA GLY A 95 1.33 -27.18 18.08
C GLY A 95 0.83 -27.57 16.68
N MET A 96 0.98 -26.69 15.68
CA MET A 96 0.55 -26.98 14.31
C MET A 96 1.69 -27.52 13.43
N THR A 97 1.34 -28.38 12.48
CA THR A 97 2.22 -28.72 11.35
C THR A 97 2.10 -27.65 10.27
N VAL A 98 3.21 -26.99 9.91
CA VAL A 98 3.22 -25.89 8.94
C VAL A 98 3.58 -26.40 7.54
N THR A 99 2.74 -26.08 6.55
CA THR A 99 2.98 -26.36 5.13
C THR A 99 3.06 -25.06 4.35
N LEU A 100 4.13 -24.90 3.56
CA LEU A 100 4.33 -23.72 2.70
C LEU A 100 3.83 -24.01 1.28
N HIS A 101 3.13 -23.03 0.71
CA HIS A 101 2.59 -23.06 -0.64
C HIS A 101 3.10 -21.86 -1.43
N ASN A 102 3.56 -22.10 -2.66
CA ASN A 102 3.98 -21.03 -3.56
C ASN A 102 2.86 -20.72 -4.55
N ALA A 103 2.43 -19.46 -4.59
CA ALA A 103 1.57 -18.91 -5.62
C ALA A 103 2.41 -18.30 -6.76
N ALA A 104 1.89 -18.36 -7.98
CA ALA A 104 2.54 -17.80 -9.15
C ALA A 104 1.50 -17.30 -10.17
N ASN A 105 1.81 -16.17 -10.84
CA ASN A 105 0.97 -15.60 -11.90
C ASN A 105 -0.49 -15.38 -11.47
N GLY A 106 -0.70 -14.94 -10.24
CA GLY A 106 -2.03 -14.72 -9.65
C GLY A 106 -2.86 -15.99 -9.38
N ILE A 107 -2.24 -17.17 -9.48
CA ILE A 107 -2.86 -18.45 -9.15
C ILE A 107 -2.30 -18.93 -7.81
N VAL A 108 -3.21 -19.23 -6.90
CA VAL A 108 -2.95 -19.69 -5.54
C VAL A 108 -3.29 -21.19 -5.48
N PRO A 109 -2.45 -22.04 -4.85
CA PRO A 109 -2.77 -23.44 -4.65
C PRO A 109 -4.09 -23.64 -3.90
N ASP A 110 -4.90 -24.59 -4.36
CA ASP A 110 -6.15 -24.91 -3.69
C ASP A 110 -5.88 -25.65 -2.37
N VAL A 111 -6.27 -25.03 -1.28
CA VAL A 111 -6.25 -25.61 0.05
C VAL A 111 -7.70 -25.66 0.55
N GLU A 112 -8.24 -26.88 0.59
CA GLU A 112 -9.57 -27.14 1.12
C GLU A 112 -9.64 -26.72 2.59
N ASP A 113 -10.67 -25.91 2.92
CA ASP A 113 -10.90 -25.45 4.29
C ASP A 113 -11.38 -26.62 5.16
N ALA A 114 -10.94 -26.63 6.42
CA ALA A 114 -11.37 -27.63 7.39
C ALA A 114 -11.24 -27.06 8.81
N ASP A 115 -12.00 -27.63 9.75
CA ASP A 115 -12.02 -27.18 11.15
C ASP A 115 -10.65 -27.31 11.84
N ASN A 116 -9.77 -28.17 11.34
CA ASN A 116 -8.42 -28.37 11.86
C ASN A 116 -7.34 -27.58 11.12
N LYS A 117 -7.71 -26.71 10.16
CA LYS A 117 -6.77 -25.95 9.33
C LYS A 117 -6.84 -24.44 9.55
N PHE A 118 -5.66 -23.86 9.80
CA PHE A 118 -5.42 -22.43 9.69
C PHE A 118 -4.78 -22.13 8.32
N ILE A 119 -5.36 -21.23 7.53
CA ILE A 119 -4.88 -20.89 6.19
C ILE A 119 -4.63 -19.38 6.14
N LEU A 120 -3.37 -18.99 5.97
CA LEU A 120 -2.95 -17.60 5.84
C LEU A 120 -2.34 -17.37 4.46
N ARG A 121 -2.89 -16.40 3.73
CA ARG A 121 -2.44 -16.03 2.39
C ARG A 121 -1.78 -14.66 2.42
N GLN A 122 -0.55 -14.56 1.95
CA GLN A 122 0.08 -13.30 1.57
C GLN A 122 -0.06 -13.05 0.07
N ALA A 123 -0.06 -14.10 -0.75
CA ALA A 123 -0.09 -14.01 -2.22
C ALA A 123 -1.35 -13.33 -2.78
N TYR A 124 -1.24 -12.71 -3.95
CA TYR A 124 -2.38 -12.25 -4.76
C TYR A 124 -3.12 -13.45 -5.39
N ASP A 125 -4.45 -13.40 -5.37
CA ASP A 125 -5.34 -14.41 -5.96
C ASP A 125 -6.33 -13.77 -6.94
N GLN A 126 -6.18 -14.04 -8.23
CA GLN A 126 -7.07 -13.51 -9.26
C GLN A 126 -8.52 -14.04 -9.19
N THR A 127 -8.76 -15.08 -8.39
CA THR A 127 -10.10 -15.65 -8.18
C THR A 127 -10.77 -15.09 -6.94
N ALA A 128 -10.01 -14.43 -6.05
CA ALA A 128 -10.55 -13.81 -4.85
C ALA A 128 -11.19 -12.46 -5.20
N VAL A 129 -12.48 -12.32 -4.86
CA VAL A 129 -13.25 -11.09 -5.10
C VAL A 129 -12.56 -9.88 -4.48
N PHE A 130 -12.02 -10.02 -3.26
CA PHE A 130 -11.36 -8.91 -2.57
C PHE A 130 -10.14 -8.38 -3.33
N ASP A 131 -9.27 -9.28 -3.78
CA ASP A 131 -8.06 -8.97 -4.54
C ASP A 131 -8.39 -8.27 -5.87
N GLU A 132 -9.23 -8.89 -6.70
CA GLU A 132 -9.58 -8.35 -8.02
C GLU A 132 -10.40 -7.05 -7.93
N THR A 133 -11.26 -6.91 -6.92
CA THR A 133 -12.18 -5.76 -6.83
C THR A 133 -11.56 -4.57 -6.13
N TYR A 134 -10.76 -4.77 -5.09
CA TYR A 134 -10.29 -3.68 -4.23
C TYR A 134 -8.77 -3.48 -4.24
N CYS A 135 -7.98 -4.53 -4.51
CA CYS A 135 -6.52 -4.38 -4.53
C CYS A 135 -5.99 -4.10 -5.94
N LYS A 136 -6.57 -4.76 -6.96
CA LYS A 136 -6.16 -4.56 -8.35
C LYS A 136 -6.72 -3.28 -8.95
N ASP A 137 -7.91 -2.84 -8.56
CA ASP A 137 -8.63 -1.72 -9.17
C ASP A 137 -8.73 -0.50 -8.24
N ASN A 138 -7.79 0.45 -8.40
CA ASN A 138 -7.75 1.69 -7.61
C ASN A 138 -9.02 2.51 -7.77
N PHE A 139 -9.70 2.49 -8.93
CA PHE A 139 -10.94 3.25 -9.09
C PHE A 139 -12.01 2.72 -8.15
N LYS A 140 -12.19 1.40 -8.12
CA LYS A 140 -13.18 0.77 -7.26
C LYS A 140 -12.85 0.99 -5.79
N PHE A 141 -11.59 0.85 -5.40
CA PHE A 141 -11.14 1.12 -4.04
C PHE A 141 -11.41 2.57 -3.61
N LEU A 142 -10.88 3.54 -4.35
CA LEU A 142 -11.02 4.96 -4.02
C LEU A 142 -12.48 5.40 -4.01
N LYS A 143 -13.30 4.94 -4.97
CA LYS A 143 -14.74 5.20 -4.95
C LYS A 143 -15.41 4.64 -3.71
N THR A 144 -15.06 3.42 -3.30
CA THR A 144 -15.62 2.78 -2.11
C THR A 144 -15.28 3.55 -0.84
N VAL A 145 -14.02 3.99 -0.68
CA VAL A 145 -13.61 4.79 0.47
C VAL A 145 -14.27 6.17 0.43
N TYR A 146 -14.28 6.83 -0.73
CA TYR A 146 -14.93 8.14 -0.92
C TYR A 146 -16.42 8.14 -0.55
N ASP A 147 -17.15 7.09 -0.95
CA ASP A 147 -18.58 6.95 -0.65
C ASP A 147 -18.86 6.75 0.85
N GLN A 148 -17.90 6.22 1.60
CA GLN A 148 -18.00 6.04 3.05
C GLN A 148 -17.54 7.29 3.82
N ASP A 149 -16.39 7.84 3.45
CA ASP A 149 -15.82 9.06 4.00
C ASP A 149 -14.97 9.77 2.94
N ASN A 150 -15.51 10.87 2.39
CA ASN A 150 -14.84 11.65 1.36
C ASN A 150 -13.58 12.38 1.85
N ASN A 151 -13.31 12.42 3.16
CA ASN A 151 -12.10 12.99 3.75
C ASN A 151 -11.04 11.93 4.07
N ALA A 152 -11.33 10.64 3.89
CA ALA A 152 -10.41 9.55 4.20
C ALA A 152 -9.36 9.30 3.10
N ILE A 153 -9.50 9.94 1.93
CA ILE A 153 -8.54 9.91 0.82
C ILE A 153 -8.08 11.33 0.47
N PRO A 154 -6.93 11.52 -0.21
CA PRO A 154 -6.62 12.80 -0.81
C PRO A 154 -7.69 13.17 -1.84
N LYS A 155 -7.92 14.47 -2.06
CA LYS A 155 -8.89 14.90 -3.06
C LYS A 155 -8.52 14.34 -4.43
N THR A 156 -9.49 13.75 -5.10
CA THR A 156 -9.29 12.89 -6.26
C THR A 156 -10.34 13.21 -7.31
N PHE A 157 -9.96 13.07 -8.58
CA PHE A 157 -10.84 13.14 -9.73
C PHE A 157 -10.69 11.87 -10.56
N ILE A 158 -11.81 11.13 -10.71
CA ILE A 158 -11.94 10.00 -11.63
C ILE A 158 -12.90 10.42 -12.76
N PRO A 159 -12.45 10.42 -14.03
CA PRO A 159 -13.25 10.92 -15.14
C PRO A 159 -14.47 10.05 -15.41
N ASN A 160 -15.54 10.67 -15.93
CA ASN A 160 -16.72 9.95 -16.38
C ASN A 160 -16.56 9.50 -17.84
N THR A 161 -15.65 8.55 -18.08
CA THR A 161 -15.31 8.08 -19.43
C THR A 161 -15.14 6.57 -19.47
N GLY A 162 -15.70 5.93 -20.49
CA GLY A 162 -15.45 4.50 -20.78
C GLY A 162 -15.64 3.59 -19.56
N SER A 163 -14.62 2.78 -19.28
CA SER A 163 -14.61 1.84 -18.16
C SER A 163 -14.56 2.49 -16.75
N ALA A 164 -14.43 3.82 -16.66
CA ALA A 164 -14.43 4.61 -15.42
C ALA A 164 -15.82 5.12 -15.01
N ALA A 165 -16.81 5.09 -15.90
CA ALA A 165 -18.10 5.75 -15.72
C ALA A 165 -18.84 5.33 -14.43
N SER A 166 -18.70 4.08 -13.99
CA SER A 166 -19.30 3.59 -12.74
C SER A 166 -18.56 4.00 -11.46
N PHE A 167 -17.37 4.57 -11.59
CA PHE A 167 -16.49 4.95 -10.48
C PHE A 167 -16.19 6.45 -10.44
N THR A 168 -16.82 7.26 -11.30
CA THR A 168 -16.54 8.70 -11.38
C THR A 168 -16.90 9.43 -10.09
N PHE A 169 -16.01 10.34 -9.69
CA PHE A 169 -16.26 11.36 -8.68
C PHE A 169 -15.21 12.47 -8.81
N ASP A 170 -15.50 13.65 -8.26
CA ASP A 170 -14.58 14.78 -8.20
C ASP A 170 -14.64 15.42 -6.82
N SER A 171 -13.58 15.27 -6.03
CA SER A 171 -13.42 15.96 -4.76
C SER A 171 -12.34 17.05 -4.80
N ILE A 172 -11.69 17.25 -5.96
CA ILE A 172 -10.76 18.36 -6.16
C ILE A 172 -11.59 19.63 -6.34
N GLY A 173 -11.71 20.41 -5.26
CA GLY A 173 -12.51 21.62 -5.20
C GLY A 173 -11.98 22.78 -6.04
N SER A 174 -12.48 23.98 -5.78
CA SER A 174 -12.12 25.22 -6.51
C SER A 174 -10.81 25.88 -6.05
N THR A 175 -10.09 25.24 -5.14
CA THR A 175 -8.81 25.72 -4.61
C THR A 175 -7.70 24.74 -4.98
N VAL A 176 -6.59 25.30 -5.45
CA VAL A 176 -5.39 24.52 -5.73
C VAL A 176 -4.75 24.12 -4.40
N ARG A 177 -4.30 22.86 -4.31
CA ARG A 177 -3.50 22.44 -3.16
C ARG A 177 -2.19 23.22 -3.11
N ASP A 178 -1.95 23.89 -1.99
CA ASP A 178 -0.73 24.66 -1.78
C ASP A 178 0.34 23.81 -1.07
N ASN A 179 1.37 23.43 -1.84
CA ASN A 179 2.59 22.80 -1.33
C ASN A 179 3.80 23.75 -1.48
N GLY A 180 3.59 25.07 -1.53
CA GLY A 180 4.65 26.05 -1.74
C GLY A 180 5.32 25.87 -3.10
N ALA A 181 6.65 25.69 -3.12
CA ALA A 181 7.40 25.44 -4.35
C ALA A 181 7.31 23.98 -4.85
N TYR A 182 6.80 23.06 -4.02
CA TYR A 182 6.77 21.64 -4.35
C TYR A 182 5.53 21.26 -5.19
N PRO A 183 5.60 20.16 -5.96
CA PRO A 183 4.46 19.59 -6.69
C PRO A 183 3.24 19.35 -5.80
N ASN A 184 2.05 19.43 -6.37
CA ASN A 184 0.77 19.42 -5.66
C ASN A 184 -0.30 18.50 -6.24
N TYR A 185 -0.05 17.88 -7.40
CA TYR A 185 -0.91 16.84 -7.96
C TYR A 185 -0.10 15.70 -8.53
N LEU A 186 -0.75 14.54 -8.65
CA LEU A 186 -0.20 13.37 -9.31
C LEU A 186 -1.27 12.66 -10.14
N ILE A 187 -0.83 12.05 -11.24
CA ILE A 187 -1.64 11.16 -12.07
C ILE A 187 -1.19 9.72 -11.79
N LYS A 188 -2.14 8.88 -11.38
CA LYS A 188 -1.95 7.45 -11.12
C LYS A 188 -2.78 6.61 -12.08
N GLU A 189 -2.34 5.37 -12.26
CA GLU A 189 -3.07 4.38 -13.04
C GLU A 189 -4.12 3.67 -12.20
N ARG A 190 -5.24 3.33 -12.84
CA ARG A 190 -6.34 2.53 -12.28
C ARG A 190 -5.83 1.19 -11.76
N TYR A 191 -4.99 0.51 -12.55
CA TYR A 191 -4.38 -0.74 -12.16
C TYR A 191 -2.96 -0.46 -11.68
N PRO A 192 -2.57 -0.83 -10.44
CA PRO A 192 -1.22 -0.60 -9.93
C PRO A 192 -0.15 -1.15 -10.89
N THR A 193 0.90 -0.36 -11.09
CA THR A 193 2.04 -0.68 -11.96
C THR A 193 3.32 -0.84 -11.17
N THR A 194 4.26 -1.59 -11.73
CA THR A 194 5.65 -1.63 -11.26
C THR A 194 6.58 -0.72 -12.07
N ASP A 195 6.06 -0.04 -13.11
CA ASP A 195 6.82 0.95 -13.88
C ASP A 195 6.86 2.31 -13.18
N TYR A 196 7.71 2.39 -12.15
CA TYR A 196 7.94 3.63 -11.42
C TYR A 196 8.74 4.69 -12.22
N SER A 197 9.22 4.33 -13.43
CA SER A 197 9.88 5.29 -14.33
C SER A 197 8.87 6.20 -15.03
N SER A 198 7.67 5.68 -15.32
CA SER A 198 6.59 6.41 -15.99
C SER A 198 5.49 6.90 -15.03
N TYR A 199 5.16 6.13 -13.98
CA TYR A 199 4.06 6.46 -13.06
C TYR A 199 4.46 6.37 -11.58
N PRO A 200 3.77 7.10 -10.68
CA PRO A 200 2.83 8.19 -10.97
C PRO A 200 3.51 9.38 -11.66
N LYS A 201 2.80 10.12 -12.51
CA LYS A 201 3.29 11.41 -13.03
C LYS A 201 3.01 12.49 -11.98
N ILE A 202 3.95 13.36 -11.67
CA ILE A 202 3.81 14.32 -10.56
C ILE A 202 3.93 15.73 -11.10
N TYR A 203 2.98 16.60 -10.79
CA TYR A 203 2.87 17.93 -11.38
C TYR A 203 2.84 19.04 -10.35
N LYS A 204 3.40 20.19 -10.74
CA LYS A 204 3.12 21.47 -10.13
C LYS A 204 2.07 22.24 -10.94
N ALA A 205 0.85 22.29 -10.44
CA ALA A 205 -0.21 23.15 -10.98
C ALA A 205 -0.20 24.49 -10.24
N ALA A 206 -0.11 25.59 -10.98
CA ALA A 206 -0.07 26.95 -10.40
C ALA A 206 -1.46 27.50 -10.04
N ASP A 207 -2.49 27.10 -10.79
CA ASP A 207 -3.85 27.61 -10.66
C ASP A 207 -4.90 26.55 -11.05
N THR A 208 -6.17 26.91 -10.93
CA THR A 208 -7.29 26.02 -11.26
C THR A 208 -7.37 25.69 -12.75
N PHE A 209 -6.86 26.56 -13.63
CA PHE A 209 -6.81 26.30 -15.07
C PHE A 209 -5.83 25.17 -15.38
N ALA A 210 -4.65 25.17 -14.75
CA ALA A 210 -3.69 24.07 -14.84
C ALA A 210 -4.27 22.76 -14.31
N VAL A 211 -5.00 22.79 -13.19
CA VAL A 211 -5.71 21.60 -12.67
C VAL A 211 -6.76 21.09 -13.67
N THR A 212 -7.55 21.98 -14.28
CA THR A 212 -8.50 21.60 -15.31
C THR A 212 -7.82 21.01 -16.54
N ALA A 213 -6.65 21.53 -16.94
CA ALA A 213 -5.87 20.96 -18.03
C ALA A 213 -5.42 19.52 -17.71
N LEU A 214 -4.93 19.26 -16.49
CA LEU A 214 -4.59 17.91 -16.03
C LEU A 214 -5.81 16.97 -16.07
N LYS A 215 -6.97 17.40 -15.56
CA LYS A 215 -8.21 16.62 -15.60
C LYS A 215 -8.63 16.24 -17.03
N ASN A 216 -8.51 17.19 -17.97
CA ASN A 216 -8.87 16.98 -19.37
C ASN A 216 -7.85 16.13 -20.14
N GLY A 217 -6.61 16.02 -19.65
CA GLY A 217 -5.53 15.25 -20.27
C GLY A 217 -5.45 13.78 -19.84
N LEU A 218 -6.26 13.35 -18.87
CA LEU A 218 -6.26 11.97 -18.38
C LEU A 218 -6.60 10.97 -19.49
N GLN A 219 -5.84 9.88 -19.52
CA GLN A 219 -6.13 8.69 -20.33
C GLN A 219 -7.20 7.81 -19.65
N GLU A 220 -7.74 6.81 -20.37
CA GLU A 220 -8.90 6.01 -19.91
C GLU A 220 -8.70 5.36 -18.52
N ASN A 221 -7.49 4.92 -18.22
CA ASN A 221 -7.14 4.26 -16.95
C ASN A 221 -6.31 5.16 -16.03
N GLU A 222 -6.46 6.48 -16.12
CA GLU A 222 -5.77 7.42 -15.24
C GLU A 222 -6.76 8.17 -14.33
N TYR A 223 -6.29 8.56 -13.15
CA TYR A 223 -6.97 9.49 -12.26
C TYR A 223 -6.02 10.56 -11.75
N LEU A 224 -6.57 11.73 -11.44
CA LEU A 224 -5.84 12.84 -10.83
C LEU A 224 -6.09 12.83 -9.32
N GLN A 225 -5.04 12.98 -8.53
CA GLN A 225 -5.12 13.07 -7.07
C GLN A 225 -4.23 14.19 -6.55
N GLU A 226 -4.61 14.83 -5.46
CA GLU A 226 -3.74 15.76 -4.73
C GLU A 226 -2.48 15.05 -4.25
N TYR A 227 -1.33 15.65 -4.50
CA TYR A 227 -0.07 15.24 -3.88
C TYR A 227 -0.02 15.84 -2.47
N VAL A 228 -0.30 15.02 -1.47
CA VAL A 228 -0.24 15.44 -0.06
C VAL A 228 1.21 15.52 0.38
N LEU A 229 1.61 16.70 0.86
CA LEU A 229 2.95 16.97 1.34
C LEU A 229 2.88 17.79 2.63
N ASP A 230 3.58 17.29 3.65
CA ASP A 230 3.89 18.02 4.88
C ASP A 230 5.41 18.06 5.05
N SER A 231 6.02 19.16 4.60
CA SER A 231 7.47 19.37 4.69
C SER A 231 7.96 19.61 6.13
N SER A 232 7.07 19.73 7.11
CA SER A 232 7.42 19.85 8.52
C SER A 232 7.54 18.49 9.23
N SER A 233 6.98 17.42 8.65
CA SER A 233 6.97 16.06 9.21
C SER A 233 7.91 15.10 8.48
N LEU A 234 9.05 15.59 7.98
CA LEU A 234 10.04 14.75 7.30
C LEU A 234 10.77 13.81 8.28
N VAL A 235 11.13 12.63 7.81
CA VAL A 235 11.99 11.67 8.54
C VAL A 235 13.35 11.65 7.87
N ASP A 236 14.41 12.09 8.56
CA ASP A 236 15.76 12.27 7.99
C ASP A 236 15.76 13.09 6.68
N GLY A 237 14.89 14.10 6.61
CA GLY A 237 14.71 14.96 5.43
C GLY A 237 13.94 14.30 4.28
N LYS A 238 13.44 13.08 4.44
CA LYS A 238 12.68 12.32 3.43
C LYS A 238 11.19 12.36 3.73
N LEU A 239 10.38 12.20 2.68
CA LEU A 239 8.92 12.18 2.82
C LEU A 239 8.46 10.82 3.35
N PRO A 240 7.67 10.78 4.44
CA PRO A 240 7.16 9.54 4.99
C PRO A 240 5.88 9.07 4.29
N THR A 241 5.78 7.76 4.10
CA THR A 241 4.53 7.02 3.83
C THR A 241 4.30 6.08 5.01
N TYR A 242 3.05 5.96 5.45
CA TYR A 242 2.70 5.13 6.60
C TYR A 242 2.00 3.87 6.10
N ARG A 243 2.38 2.70 6.62
CA ARG A 243 1.79 1.43 6.24
C ARG A 243 1.28 0.66 7.45
N THR A 244 0.08 0.11 7.35
CA THR A 244 -0.39 -0.95 8.25
C THR A 244 -0.43 -2.26 7.47
N ILE A 245 -0.26 -3.37 8.20
CA ILE A 245 -0.47 -4.70 7.64
C ILE A 245 -1.47 -5.41 8.53
N GLU A 246 -2.60 -5.77 7.97
CA GLU A 246 -3.72 -6.40 8.67
C GLU A 246 -3.96 -7.80 8.11
N LEU A 247 -4.41 -8.73 8.94
CA LEU A 247 -5.01 -9.97 8.50
C LEU A 247 -6.51 -9.75 8.41
N LEU A 248 -7.08 -9.85 7.21
CA LEU A 248 -8.52 -9.95 7.02
C LEU A 248 -8.91 -11.42 7.01
N TYR A 249 -9.88 -11.84 7.83
CA TYR A 249 -10.23 -13.24 7.98
C TYR A 249 -11.73 -13.46 8.23
N GLY A 250 -12.17 -14.70 7.96
CA GLY A 250 -13.55 -15.11 8.13
C GLY A 250 -14.50 -14.50 7.10
N SER A 251 -15.77 -14.93 7.14
CA SER A 251 -16.80 -14.45 6.22
C SER A 251 -17.24 -13.00 6.46
N SER A 252 -17.00 -12.47 7.66
CA SER A 252 -17.30 -11.09 8.05
C SER A 252 -16.19 -10.10 7.68
N LEU A 253 -15.06 -10.56 7.15
CA LEU A 253 -13.84 -9.74 6.95
C LEU A 253 -13.40 -9.05 8.24
N ASP A 254 -13.42 -9.79 9.35
CA ASP A 254 -12.84 -9.32 10.60
C ASP A 254 -11.35 -9.05 10.40
N LYS A 255 -10.81 -8.12 11.17
CA LYS A 255 -9.42 -7.68 11.00
C LYS A 255 -8.64 -7.71 12.29
N VAL A 256 -7.38 -8.11 12.16
CA VAL A 256 -6.37 -8.07 13.21
C VAL A 256 -5.14 -7.35 12.66
N ASN A 257 -4.60 -6.40 13.43
CA ASN A 257 -3.39 -5.70 13.03
C ASN A 257 -2.16 -6.58 13.29
N MET A 258 -1.45 -6.93 12.23
CA MET A 258 -0.30 -7.82 12.25
C MET A 258 1.01 -7.07 12.43
N THR A 259 0.99 -5.73 12.50
CA THR A 259 2.20 -4.92 12.69
C THR A 259 1.99 -3.74 13.63
N LYS A 260 3.07 -3.18 14.17
CA LYS A 260 3.02 -1.98 15.03
C LYS A 260 2.73 -0.67 14.25
N GLY A 261 2.43 -0.75 12.95
CA GLY A 261 2.46 0.39 12.03
C GLY A 261 3.89 0.69 11.57
N GLN A 262 4.05 1.05 10.31
CA GLN A 262 5.35 1.27 9.67
C GLN A 262 5.42 2.68 9.12
N VAL A 263 6.62 3.25 9.22
CA VAL A 263 6.99 4.47 8.50
C VAL A 263 8.02 4.08 7.46
N LEU A 264 7.64 4.26 6.21
CA LEU A 264 8.47 4.12 5.04
C LEU A 264 8.86 5.52 4.59
N THR A 265 9.96 5.68 3.85
CA THR A 265 10.34 6.99 3.31
C THR A 265 10.76 6.91 1.87
N THR A 266 10.64 8.02 1.14
CA THR A 266 11.28 8.19 -0.17
C THR A 266 12.78 7.89 -0.10
N LEU A 267 13.38 7.54 -1.25
CA LEU A 267 14.78 7.09 -1.29
C LEU A 267 15.77 8.22 -0.99
N SER A 268 15.41 9.44 -1.40
CA SER A 268 16.24 10.63 -1.29
C SER A 268 15.57 11.74 -0.46
N PRO A 269 16.33 12.54 0.30
CA PRO A 269 15.78 13.72 0.96
C PRO A 269 15.08 14.66 -0.01
N LEU A 270 13.99 15.29 0.44
CA LEU A 270 13.17 16.21 -0.36
C LEU A 270 13.99 17.38 -0.93
N GLY A 271 14.92 17.90 -0.14
CA GLY A 271 15.73 19.06 -0.49
C GLY A 271 14.92 20.37 -0.54
N SER A 272 15.55 21.43 -1.05
CA SER A 272 14.94 22.77 -1.16
C SER A 272 14.25 23.05 -2.48
N SER A 273 14.42 22.18 -3.48
CA SER A 273 13.89 22.34 -4.83
C SER A 273 13.64 21.00 -5.49
N ILE A 274 12.65 20.98 -6.39
CA ILE A 274 12.33 19.87 -7.27
C ILE A 274 12.48 20.36 -8.70
N ASP A 275 13.19 19.58 -9.50
CA ASP A 275 13.39 19.84 -10.92
C ASP A 275 12.13 19.46 -11.70
N LEU A 276 11.65 20.39 -12.51
CA LEU A 276 10.43 20.27 -13.31
C LEU A 276 10.78 20.39 -14.79
N ASP A 277 10.09 19.63 -15.63
CA ASP A 277 10.14 19.81 -17.08
C ASP A 277 9.31 21.03 -17.54
N ASP A 278 9.31 21.29 -18.84
CA ASP A 278 8.56 22.40 -19.45
C ASP A 278 7.03 22.26 -19.28
N ASN A 279 6.54 21.07 -18.90
CA ASN A 279 5.13 20.80 -18.60
C ASN A 279 4.81 20.89 -17.10
N ASN A 280 5.77 21.32 -16.27
CA ASN A 280 5.70 21.29 -14.81
C ASN A 280 5.58 19.88 -14.21
N GLU A 281 6.02 18.85 -14.94
CA GLU A 281 6.16 17.49 -14.43
C GLU A 281 7.50 17.30 -13.74
N VAL A 282 7.54 16.56 -12.63
CA VAL A 282 8.78 16.21 -11.93
C VAL A 282 9.68 15.39 -12.85
N GLN A 283 10.91 15.87 -13.03
CA GLN A 283 11.94 15.17 -13.80
C GLN A 283 12.28 13.80 -13.22
N VAL A 284 12.63 12.86 -14.09
CA VAL A 284 12.82 11.44 -13.72
C VAL A 284 13.84 11.24 -12.59
N TRP A 285 14.90 12.05 -12.55
CA TRP A 285 15.93 11.96 -11.51
C TRP A 285 15.46 12.46 -10.13
N ASP A 286 14.47 13.36 -10.07
CA ASP A 286 13.94 13.90 -8.81
C ASP A 286 12.77 13.10 -8.26
N ARG A 287 12.22 12.14 -9.03
CA ARG A 287 11.17 11.21 -8.59
C ARG A 287 11.52 10.46 -7.31
N ALA A 288 12.80 10.11 -7.11
CA ALA A 288 13.27 9.40 -5.91
C ALA A 288 13.10 10.21 -4.61
N LYS A 289 12.88 11.52 -4.70
CA LYS A 289 12.57 12.41 -3.57
C LYS A 289 11.08 12.39 -3.21
N MET A 290 10.22 12.00 -4.15
CA MET A 290 8.76 12.21 -4.11
C MET A 290 7.94 10.91 -4.09
N ILE A 291 8.52 9.78 -4.53
CA ILE A 291 7.82 8.49 -4.64
C ILE A 291 8.57 7.44 -3.82
N HIS A 292 7.82 6.68 -3.03
CA HIS A 292 8.31 5.49 -2.37
C HIS A 292 8.30 4.32 -3.37
N LYS A 293 9.44 3.63 -3.54
CA LYS A 293 9.58 2.44 -4.39
C LYS A 293 9.37 1.17 -3.60
#